data_AF-A0A7J0FP91-F1
#
_entry.id   AF-A0A7J0FP91-F1
#
_cell.length_a   1.000
_cell.length_b   1.000
_cell.length_c   1.000
_cell.angle_alpha   90.00
_cell.angle_beta   90.00
_cell.angle_gamma   90.00
#
_symmetry.space_group_name_H-M   'P 1'
#
loop_
_entity.id
_entity.type
_entity.pdbx_description
1 polymer ?
#
loop_
_entity_poly.entity_id
_entity_poly.type
_entity_poly.pdbx_seq_one_letter_code
_entity_poly.pdbx_strand_id
1 'polypeptide(L)' 'MNTFGRVAACGVISEYADAGKRAAPSMLNVVYKRINIRGFLAVDLMSAYADFISTTADYLRDGKIHVLEDISRGVENV' A
#
# COMPACT_ATOMS: atom_id res chain seq x y z
N MET A 1 -7.47 1.86 -15.55
CA MET A 1 -8.44 1.08 -14.74
C MET A 1 -9.56 0.56 -15.64
N ASN A 2 -9.95 -0.69 -15.46
CA ASN A 2 -11.11 -1.31 -16.11
C ASN A 2 -12.41 -0.81 -15.47
N THR A 3 -13.55 -1.03 -16.11
CA THR A 3 -14.87 -0.82 -15.49
C THR A 3 -14.99 -1.71 -14.25
N PHE A 4 -15.52 -1.18 -13.15
CA PHE A 4 -15.57 -1.80 -11.81
C PHE A 4 -14.21 -2.07 -11.17
N GLY A 5 -13.17 -1.35 -11.60
CA GLY A 5 -11.86 -1.45 -10.99
C GLY A 5 -11.84 -1.00 -9.53
N ARG A 6 -10.81 -1.43 -8.80
CA ARG A 6 -10.64 -1.17 -7.36
C ARG A 6 -9.30 -0.48 -7.12
N VAL A 7 -9.30 0.51 -6.24
CA VAL A 7 -8.10 1.20 -5.77
C VAL A 7 -8.06 1.10 -4.24
N ALA A 8 -7.02 0.46 -3.73
CA ALA A 8 -6.73 0.43 -2.30
C ALA A 8 -5.80 1.61 -1.96
N ALA A 9 -6.35 2.64 -1.32
CA ALA A 9 -5.62 3.86 -0.97
C ALA A 9 -4.90 3.68 0.37
N CYS A 10 -3.67 3.15 0.33
CA CYS A 10 -2.83 2.91 1.51
C CYS A 10 -2.17 4.21 2.05
N GLY A 11 -1.84 5.15 1.16
CA GLY A 11 -1.20 6.40 1.54
C GLY A 11 -1.02 7.36 0.37
N VAL A 12 -0.55 8.57 0.70
CA VAL A 12 -0.39 9.69 -0.25
C VAL A 12 0.96 10.38 -0.07
N ILE A 13 2.06 9.60 -0.15
CA ILE A 13 3.43 10.09 0.13
C ILE A 13 3.81 11.35 -0.67
N SER A 14 3.29 11.49 -1.89
CA SER A 14 3.52 12.67 -2.73
C SER A 14 2.94 13.97 -2.17
N GLU A 15 1.86 13.90 -1.38
CA GLU A 15 1.28 15.08 -0.71
C GLU A 15 2.06 15.46 0.54
N TYR A 16 2.62 14.46 1.26
CA TYR A 16 3.48 14.74 2.42
C TYR A 16 4.79 15.40 2.02
N ALA A 17 5.36 15.01 0.88
CA ALA A 17 6.63 15.53 0.38
C ALA A 17 6.52 16.95 -0.22
N ASP A 18 5.33 17.34 -0.67
CA ASP A 18 5.09 18.64 -1.33
C ASP A 18 3.64 19.06 -1.15
N ALA A 19 3.42 20.09 -0.33
CA ALA A 19 2.09 20.63 -0.02
C ALA A 19 1.34 21.20 -1.24
N GLY A 20 2.05 21.47 -2.36
CA GLY A 20 1.46 21.89 -3.61
C GLY A 20 0.87 20.75 -4.44
N LYS A 21 1.21 19.49 -4.13
CA LYS A 21 0.70 18.31 -4.85
C LYS A 21 -0.56 17.78 -4.17
N ARG A 22 -1.53 17.38 -5.00
CA ARG A 22 -2.71 16.64 -4.58
C ARG A 22 -2.82 15.34 -5.37
N ALA A 23 -2.93 14.23 -4.65
CA ALA A 23 -3.24 12.91 -5.18
C ALA A 23 -4.76 12.82 -5.43
N ALA A 24 -5.22 13.45 -6.51
CA ALA A 24 -6.63 13.42 -6.90
C ALA A 24 -6.85 12.47 -8.08
N PRO A 25 -7.79 11.50 -7.99
CA PRO A 25 -8.16 10.68 -9.14
C PRO A 25 -8.97 11.51 -10.15
N SER A 26 -8.98 11.07 -11.41
CA SER A 26 -9.91 11.59 -12.42
C SER A 26 -11.34 11.18 -12.05
N MET A 27 -12.14 12.12 -11.52
CA MET A 27 -13.52 11.85 -11.09
C MET A 27 -14.42 11.41 -12.24
N LEU A 28 -14.16 11.88 -13.46
CA LEU A 28 -14.84 11.40 -14.67
C LEU A 28 -14.61 9.89 -14.86
N ASN A 29 -13.37 9.42 -14.71
CA ASN A 29 -13.08 7.99 -14.75
C ASN A 29 -13.72 7.23 -13.58
N VAL A 30 -13.73 7.79 -12.36
CA VAL A 30 -14.36 7.16 -11.20
C VAL A 30 -15.84 6.89 -11.48
N VAL A 31 -16.56 7.86 -12.02
CA VAL A 31 -17.98 7.75 -12.37
C VAL A 31 -18.18 6.80 -13.54
N TYR A 32 -17.61 7.10 -14.72
CA TYR A 32 -17.87 6.33 -15.93
C TYR A 32 -17.29 4.92 -15.86
N LYS A 33 -16.30 4.65 -15.01
CA LYS A 33 -15.77 3.30 -14.82
C LYS A 33 -16.22 2.67 -13.51
N ARG A 34 -17.08 3.33 -12.72
CA ARG A 34 -17.61 2.80 -11.45
C ARG A 34 -16.50 2.26 -10.55
N ILE A 35 -15.43 3.05 -10.41
CA ILE A 35 -14.24 2.64 -9.67
C ILE A 35 -14.57 2.70 -8.18
N ASN A 36 -14.28 1.62 -7.44
CA ASN A 36 -14.29 1.65 -5.99
C ASN A 36 -12.92 2.10 -5.49
N ILE A 37 -12.88 3.24 -4.79
CA ILE A 37 -11.68 3.74 -4.14
C ILE A 37 -11.92 3.63 -2.63
N ARG A 38 -11.06 2.89 -1.92
CA ARG A 38 -11.19 2.65 -0.48
C ARG A 38 -9.86 2.86 0.22
N GLY A 39 -9.87 3.78 1.19
CA GLY A 39 -8.77 3.94 2.15
C GLY A 39 -8.80 2.82 3.20
N PHE A 40 -7.63 2.50 3.73
CA PHE A 40 -7.47 1.57 4.85
C PHE A 40 -6.15 1.87 5.58
N LEU A 41 -6.08 1.55 6.87
CA LEU A 41 -4.82 1.48 7.60
C LEU A 41 -4.58 0.05 8.07
N ALA A 42 -3.32 -0.34 8.17
CA ALA A 42 -2.96 -1.68 8.63
C ALA A 42 -3.55 -2.00 10.02
N VAL A 43 -3.63 -0.99 10.89
CA VAL A 43 -4.19 -1.12 12.25
C VAL A 43 -5.65 -1.59 12.26
N ASP A 44 -6.43 -1.26 11.22
CA ASP A 44 -7.83 -1.68 11.10
C ASP A 44 -7.98 -3.19 10.84
N LEU A 45 -6.90 -3.86 10.42
CA LEU A 45 -6.88 -5.28 10.04
C LEU A 45 -6.01 -6.15 10.96
N MET A 46 -5.69 -5.67 12.17
CA MET A 46 -4.82 -6.42 13.10
C MET A 46 -5.39 -7.76 13.56
N SER A 47 -6.69 -7.99 13.42
CA SER A 47 -7.29 -9.32 13.63
C SER A 47 -6.72 -10.39 12.69
N ALA A 48 -6.23 -10.02 11.50
CA ALA A 48 -5.62 -10.93 10.53
C ALA A 48 -4.09 -11.08 10.70
N TYR A 49 -3.48 -10.40 11.68
CA TYR A 49 -2.03 -10.29 11.77
C TYR A 49 -1.31 -11.62 11.99
N ALA A 50 -1.86 -12.48 12.87
CA ALA A 50 -1.25 -13.78 13.17
C ALA A 50 -1.15 -14.67 11.93
N ASP A 51 -2.25 -14.78 11.18
CA ASP A 51 -2.31 -15.56 9.93
C ASP A 51 -1.40 -14.96 8.84
N PHE A 52 -1.36 -13.63 8.76
CA PHE A 52 -0.50 -12.92 7.82
C PHE A 52 0.99 -13.22 8.05
N ILE A 53 1.46 -13.15 9.30
CA ILE A 53 2.86 -13.43 9.62
C ILE A 53 3.20 -14.89 9.34
N SER A 54 2.35 -15.83 9.75
CA SER A 54 2.54 -17.26 9.49
C SER A 54 2.71 -17.55 8.00
N THR A 55 1.75 -17.10 7.18
CA THR A 55 1.75 -17.31 5.74
C THR A 55 2.92 -16.64 5.04
N THR A 56 3.23 -15.39 5.43
CA THR A 56 4.31 -14.62 4.80
C THR A 56 5.68 -15.23 5.13
N ALA A 57 5.87 -15.70 6.36
CA ALA A 57 7.09 -16.39 6.77
C ALA A 57 7.31 -17.71 6.00
N ASP A 58 6.25 -18.48 5.74
CA ASP A 58 6.32 -19.66 4.87
C ASP A 58 6.75 -19.27 3.46
N TYR A 59 6.15 -18.22 2.88
CA TYR A 59 6.47 -17.78 1.51
C TYR A 59 7.90 -17.26 1.37
N LEU A 60 8.43 -16.62 2.40
CA LEU A 60 9.84 -16.22 2.46
C LEU A 60 10.76 -17.44 2.49
N ARG A 61 10.47 -18.43 3.35
CA ARG A 61 11.24 -19.67 3.44
C ARG A 61 11.21 -20.48 2.15
N ASP A 62 10.07 -20.51 1.47
CA ASP A 62 9.86 -21.21 0.20
C ASP A 62 10.44 -20.45 -1.01
N GLY A 63 10.93 -19.22 -0.83
CA GLY A 63 11.41 -18.38 -1.94
C GLY A 63 10.31 -17.86 -2.86
N LYS A 64 9.04 -17.90 -2.43
CA LYS A 64 7.89 -17.33 -3.16
C LYS A 64 7.81 -15.81 -3.02
N ILE A 65 8.39 -15.27 -1.94
CA ILE A 65 8.61 -13.84 -1.72
C ILE A 65 10.11 -13.64 -1.52
N HIS A 66 10.65 -12.59 -2.13
CA HIS A 66 12.02 -12.13 -1.91
C HIS A 66 12.01 -10.78 -1.21
N VAL A 67 12.95 -10.58 -0.29
CA VAL A 67 13.11 -9.32 0.43
C VAL A 67 14.34 -8.60 -0.10
N LEU A 68 14.19 -7.30 -0.33
CA LEU A 68 15.29 -6.38 -0.54
C LEU A 68 15.26 -5.39 0.62
N GLU A 69 16.32 -5.37 1.42
CA GLU A 69 16.44 -4.49 2.57
C GLU A 69 17.55 -3.48 2.31
N ASP A 70 17.27 -2.20 2.55
CA ASP A 70 18.28 -1.16 2.69
C ASP A 70 18.58 -1.00 4.19
N ILE A 71 19.83 -1.25 4.59
CA ILE A 71 20.22 -1.37 6.00
C ILE A 71 21.24 -0.28 6.34
N SER A 72 20.76 0.81 6.92
CA SER A 72 21.58 1.83 7.58
C SER A 72 21.82 1.46 9.04
N ARG A 73 23.09 1.46 9.48
CA ARG A 73 23.45 1.22 10.89
C ARG A 73 23.78 2.54 11.56
N GLY A 74 22.97 3.00 12.49
CA GLY A 74 23.13 4.31 13.13
C GLY A 74 22.46 5.43 12.31
N VAL A 75 21.94 6.44 13.02
CA VAL A 75 21.20 7.58 12.43
C VAL A 75 22.08 8.47 11.56
N GLU A 76 23.40 8.43 11.75
CA GLU A 76 24.38 9.13 10.94
C GLU A 76 24.47 8.61 9.50
N ASN A 77 23.87 7.46 9.22
CA ASN A 77 23.89 6.79 7.91
C ASN A 77 22.53 6.84 7.20
N VAL A 78 21.63 7.76 7.59
CA VAL A 78 20.28 7.96 7.02
C VAL A 78 20.16 9.35 6.42
#